data_AF-A0A3N5HM06-F1
#
_entry.id   AF-A0A3N5HM06-F1
#
_cell.length_a   1.000
_cell.length_b   1.000
_cell.length_c   1.000
_cell.angle_alpha   90.00
_cell.angle_beta   90.00
_cell.angle_gamma   90.00
#
_symmetry.space_group_name_H-M   'P 1'
#
loop_
_entity.id
_entity.type
_entity.pdbx_description
1 polymer ?
#
loop_
_entity_poly.entity_id
_entity_poly.type
_entity_poly.pdbx_seq_one_letter_code
_entity_poly.pdbx_strand_id
1 'polypeptide(L)'
;MCRYPVGEGANRTRGGVAMTELAGLTAPPGEGQRARAHPCYASGGVKALSVLVAAAALLTGATVPFVRSRTDRTVPDGGHCLGWPAGSVEFRENADGAPGAGDAGFAAMERSLASWATAMSTCGNLSLHMGPRTHSRTTGFDDRQGATNENVLLFRTRLCIDVLSPSDPCHAEGTCANGHDCWDYSAGTLAITTTTFNVRTGRLYDADLEMNAAVHTYSTVDEPPCDLLGQTGCVSTDVQNTVTHELGHALGLDHSPDSRSTMFAGAELGETSKRVLDDGSLEFVCTAYPAGRPSLDCDGTPLDLSESTTGSCAAAPGGPVALLSLAMLTLRRRGGR
;
A
#
# COMPACT_ATOMS: atom_id res chain seq x y z
N MET A 1 -15.72 -3.39 -0.39
CA MET A 1 -14.27 -3.32 -0.66
C MET A 1 -13.89 -1.84 -0.67
N CYS A 2 -12.63 -1.50 -0.39
CA CYS A 2 -12.14 -0.13 -0.44
C CYS A 2 -10.92 -0.04 -1.35
N ARG A 3 -10.78 1.11 -2.01
CA ARG A 3 -9.64 1.47 -2.86
C ARG A 3 -8.85 2.59 -2.18
N TYR A 4 -7.54 2.47 -2.09
CA TYR A 4 -6.71 3.47 -1.39
C TYR A 4 -5.34 3.65 -2.09
N PRO A 5 -5.03 4.88 -2.58
CA PRO A 5 -3.72 5.20 -3.13
C PRO A 5 -2.72 5.60 -2.02
N VAL A 6 -1.50 5.08 -2.07
CA VAL A 6 -0.35 5.44 -1.22
C VAL A 6 0.91 5.42 -2.09
N GLY A 7 1.84 6.35 -1.94
CA GLY A 7 3.09 6.29 -2.70
C GLY A 7 4.17 7.29 -2.33
N GLU A 8 5.32 7.13 -2.98
CA GLU A 8 6.55 7.86 -2.72
C GLU A 8 6.43 9.35 -3.09
N GLY A 9 6.84 10.23 -2.18
CA GLY A 9 6.68 11.68 -2.27
C GLY A 9 5.33 12.20 -1.76
N ALA A 10 4.38 11.32 -1.43
CA ALA A 10 3.11 11.73 -0.80
C ALA A 10 3.26 11.79 0.73
N ASN A 11 3.28 12.99 1.31
CA ASN A 11 3.15 13.13 2.75
C ASN A 11 1.70 12.80 3.16
N ARG A 12 1.50 11.93 4.16
CA ARG A 12 0.18 11.70 4.76
C ARG A 12 -0.25 12.94 5.55
N THR A 13 -0.78 13.92 4.84
CA THR A 13 -1.59 14.97 5.43
C THR A 13 -3.01 14.83 4.93
N ARG A 14 -3.84 14.23 5.81
CA ARG A 14 -5.30 14.06 5.79
C ARG A 14 -5.82 12.71 5.32
N GLY A 15 -6.58 12.09 6.23
CA GLY A 15 -7.31 10.85 6.03
C GLY A 15 -8.39 10.97 4.97
N GLY A 16 -9.01 9.82 4.69
CA GLY A 16 -10.01 9.64 3.65
C GLY A 16 -11.04 10.77 3.58
N VAL A 17 -11.38 11.12 2.34
CA VAL A 17 -12.44 12.06 2.03
C VAL A 17 -13.76 11.48 2.54
N ALA A 18 -14.11 11.84 3.77
CA ALA A 18 -15.51 11.92 4.19
C ALA A 18 -16.00 13.33 3.85
N MET A 19 -16.95 13.40 2.92
CA MET A 19 -17.72 14.60 2.59
C MET A 19 -18.38 15.16 3.86
N THR A 20 -17.89 16.28 4.41
CA THR A 20 -18.72 17.22 5.19
C THR A 20 -18.07 18.61 5.28
N GLU A 21 -18.90 19.64 5.14
CA GLU A 21 -18.63 21.08 5.25
C GLU A 21 -17.65 21.49 6.35
N LEU A 22 -16.86 22.53 6.09
CA LEU A 22 -16.31 23.38 7.15
C LEU A 22 -16.34 24.86 6.75
N ALA A 23 -17.32 25.55 7.34
CA ALA A 23 -17.34 26.98 7.53
C ALA A 23 -16.09 27.43 8.32
N GLY A 24 -15.59 28.61 7.94
CA GLY A 24 -14.31 29.14 8.41
C GLY A 24 -14.26 29.53 9.88
N LEU A 25 -13.04 29.79 10.36
CA LEU A 25 -12.74 30.74 11.43
C LEU A 25 -11.25 31.10 11.36
N THR A 26 -11.02 32.40 11.50
CA THR A 26 -9.76 33.15 11.43
C THR A 26 -8.89 33.00 12.68
N ALA A 27 -7.57 33.01 12.52
CA ALA A 27 -6.59 33.19 13.61
C ALA A 27 -6.06 34.63 13.68
N PRO A 28 -5.60 35.11 14.83
CA PRO A 28 -4.61 36.20 14.90
C PRO A 28 -3.28 35.77 15.59
N PRO A 29 -2.16 36.49 15.36
CA PRO A 29 -0.83 36.16 15.87
C PRO A 29 -0.30 37.13 16.97
N GLY A 30 0.85 36.76 17.56
CA GLY A 30 1.75 37.63 18.34
C GLY A 30 1.89 37.21 19.82
N GLU A 31 3.01 37.34 20.53
CA GLU A 31 4.34 37.90 20.27
C GLU A 31 5.25 37.59 21.50
N GLY A 32 6.55 37.43 21.26
CA GLY A 32 7.74 37.63 22.13
C GLY A 32 7.71 37.51 23.67
N GLN A 33 8.72 36.83 24.25
CA GLN A 33 9.92 37.50 24.82
C GLN A 33 10.87 36.55 25.59
N ARG A 34 12.14 37.00 25.63
CA ARG A 34 13.36 36.37 26.15
C ARG A 34 13.46 36.42 27.69
N ALA A 35 14.21 35.48 28.29
CA ALA A 35 15.17 35.77 29.36
C ALA A 35 16.18 34.62 29.57
N ARG A 36 17.46 34.96 29.70
CA ARG A 36 18.60 34.10 30.09
C ARG A 36 18.85 34.22 31.60
N ALA A 37 19.34 33.15 32.25
CA ALA A 37 20.46 33.19 33.22
C ALA A 37 20.86 31.76 33.69
N HIS A 38 22.17 31.50 33.72
CA HIS A 38 22.87 30.31 34.26
C HIS A 38 23.15 30.44 35.78
N PRO A 39 24.06 29.65 36.40
CA PRO A 39 23.90 28.28 36.90
C PRO A 39 24.20 28.19 38.43
N CYS A 40 24.04 27.03 39.05
CA CYS A 40 24.68 26.74 40.34
C CYS A 40 25.37 25.38 40.30
N TYR A 41 26.68 25.42 40.48
CA TYR A 41 27.57 24.28 40.72
C TYR A 41 27.51 23.90 42.22
N ALA A 42 27.52 22.61 42.53
CA ALA A 42 27.94 22.11 43.83
C ALA A 42 28.85 20.88 43.64
N SER A 43 30.04 20.99 44.21
CA SER A 43 31.12 20.02 44.26
C SER A 43 30.88 18.92 45.29
N GLY A 44 31.31 17.70 44.99
CA GLY A 44 31.43 16.62 45.98
C GLY A 44 32.08 15.38 45.38
N GLY A 45 33.40 15.25 45.54
CA GLY A 45 34.14 14.09 45.08
C GLY A 45 34.07 12.93 46.08
N VAL A 46 33.87 11.72 45.57
CA VAL A 46 34.23 10.47 46.26
C VAL A 46 34.90 9.56 45.24
N LYS A 47 36.14 9.17 45.55
CA LYS A 47 36.92 8.18 44.78
C LYS A 47 36.29 6.80 44.97
N ALA A 48 35.76 6.22 43.91
CA ALA A 48 35.36 4.82 43.88
C ALA A 48 36.18 4.07 42.81
N LEU A 49 36.74 2.95 43.23
CA LEU A 49 37.58 2.01 42.50
C LEU A 49 36.97 1.64 41.13
N SER A 50 37.68 1.92 40.05
CA SER A 50 37.31 1.51 38.69
C SER A 50 37.53 0.00 38.52
N VAL A 51 36.49 -0.80 38.69
CA VAL A 51 36.45 -2.15 38.10
C VAL A 51 36.03 -1.97 36.64
N LEU A 52 36.99 -2.07 35.72
CA LEU A 52 36.73 -2.15 34.29
C LEU A 52 36.04 -3.49 33.98
N VAL A 53 34.71 -3.50 34.06
CA VAL A 53 33.92 -4.48 33.32
C VAL A 53 33.89 -3.98 31.89
N ALA A 54 34.71 -4.58 31.02
CA ALA A 54 34.56 -4.42 29.59
C ALA A 54 33.25 -5.11 29.17
N ALA A 55 32.14 -4.38 29.27
CA ALA A 55 30.93 -4.75 28.56
C ALA A 55 31.25 -4.60 27.07
N ALA A 56 31.51 -5.72 26.40
CA ALA A 56 31.42 -5.78 24.97
C ALA A 56 29.96 -5.52 24.60
N ALA A 57 29.61 -4.24 24.43
CA ALA A 57 28.37 -3.87 23.76
C ALA A 57 28.51 -4.41 22.33
N LEU A 58 27.89 -5.57 22.06
CA LEU A 58 27.55 -5.91 20.70
C LEU A 58 26.74 -4.73 20.18
N LEU A 59 27.32 -3.99 19.24
CA LEU A 59 26.61 -3.02 18.43
C LEU A 59 25.60 -3.81 17.60
N THR A 60 24.48 -4.20 18.20
CA THR A 60 23.28 -4.54 17.45
C THR A 60 22.85 -3.23 16.81
N GLY A 61 23.19 -3.03 15.53
CA GLY A 61 22.70 -1.89 14.77
C GLY A 61 21.18 -1.81 14.95
N ALA A 62 20.65 -0.61 15.18
CA ALA A 62 19.21 -0.42 15.29
C ALA A 62 18.56 -0.90 13.99
N THR A 63 17.76 -1.97 14.09
CA THR A 63 17.01 -2.54 12.96
C THR A 63 16.08 -1.47 12.40
N VAL A 64 16.04 -1.35 11.07
CA VAL A 64 15.10 -0.44 10.40
C VAL A 64 13.69 -0.99 10.64
N PRO A 65 12.77 -0.24 11.27
CA PRO A 65 11.43 -0.74 11.52
C PRO A 65 10.59 -0.74 10.25
N PHE A 66 9.72 -1.72 10.09
CA PHE A 66 8.66 -1.70 9.08
C PHE A 66 7.31 -1.29 9.69
N VAL A 67 6.45 -0.73 8.86
CA VAL A 67 5.05 -0.41 9.20
C VAL A 67 4.17 -1.11 8.18
N ARG A 68 3.04 -1.66 8.62
CA ARG A 68 2.05 -2.26 7.73
C ARG A 68 0.86 -1.35 7.52
N SER A 69 0.38 -1.31 6.29
CA SER A 69 -0.85 -0.63 5.91
C SER A 69 -2.03 -1.31 6.60
N ARG A 70 -3.05 -0.53 6.99
CA ARG A 70 -4.20 -1.01 7.77
C ARG A 70 -5.51 -0.48 7.23
N THR A 71 -6.58 -1.25 7.42
CA THR A 71 -7.95 -0.74 7.38
C THR A 71 -8.15 0.27 8.52
N ASP A 72 -9.18 1.10 8.42
CA ASP A 72 -9.41 2.25 9.32
C ASP A 72 -9.23 1.88 10.82
N ARG A 73 -8.41 2.63 11.54
CA ARG A 73 -8.13 2.41 12.98
C ARG A 73 -9.31 2.73 13.89
N THR A 74 -10.38 3.30 13.36
CA THR A 74 -11.59 3.65 14.13
C THR A 74 -12.56 2.47 14.29
N VAL A 75 -12.35 1.34 13.60
CA VAL A 75 -13.12 0.12 13.90
C VAL A 75 -12.70 -0.48 15.25
N PRO A 76 -13.65 -1.08 16.01
CA PRO A 76 -13.42 -1.56 17.39
C PRO A 76 -12.24 -2.53 17.56
N ASP A 77 -11.91 -3.28 16.51
CA ASP A 77 -10.85 -4.30 16.53
C ASP A 77 -9.45 -3.71 16.21
N GLY A 78 -9.33 -2.37 16.05
CA GLY A 78 -8.05 -1.68 15.84
C GLY A 78 -7.56 -1.61 14.39
N GLY A 79 -8.37 -2.13 13.44
CA GLY A 79 -8.09 -2.19 12.01
C GLY A 79 -7.24 -3.40 11.63
N HIS A 80 -7.50 -3.97 10.45
CA HIS A 80 -6.79 -5.14 9.92
C HIS A 80 -5.64 -4.70 9.04
N CYS A 81 -4.49 -5.35 9.14
CA CYS A 81 -3.40 -5.11 8.23
C CYS A 81 -3.67 -5.65 6.83
N LEU A 82 -3.24 -4.87 5.84
CA LEU A 82 -3.37 -5.29 4.46
C LEU A 82 -2.40 -6.42 4.13
N GLY A 83 -2.87 -7.37 3.33
CA GLY A 83 -2.02 -8.44 2.81
C GLY A 83 -2.72 -9.35 1.81
N TRP A 84 -1.92 -10.08 1.05
CA TRP A 84 -2.40 -11.10 0.11
C TRP A 84 -2.63 -12.44 0.81
N PRO A 85 -3.65 -13.22 0.40
CA PRO A 85 -3.70 -14.64 0.69
C PRO A 85 -2.42 -15.35 0.24
N ALA A 86 -2.01 -16.39 0.96
CA ALA A 86 -0.91 -17.25 0.53
C ALA A 86 -1.20 -17.81 -0.88
N GLY A 87 -0.20 -17.79 -1.77
CA GLY A 87 -0.40 -18.19 -3.17
C GLY A 87 0.44 -17.36 -4.14
N SER A 88 -0.06 -17.18 -5.36
CA SER A 88 0.62 -16.43 -6.40
C SER A 88 0.04 -15.03 -6.54
N VAL A 89 0.91 -14.02 -6.69
CA VAL A 89 0.53 -12.66 -7.05
C VAL A 89 1.27 -12.31 -8.33
N GLU A 90 0.51 -12.04 -9.39
CA GLU A 90 1.03 -11.67 -10.70
C GLU A 90 0.96 -10.16 -10.89
N PHE A 91 2.07 -9.55 -11.31
CA PHE A 91 2.12 -8.16 -11.76
C PHE A 91 2.32 -8.11 -13.27
N ARG A 92 1.82 -7.07 -13.92
CA ARG A 92 1.95 -6.89 -15.38
C ARG A 92 2.46 -5.50 -15.70
N GLU A 93 3.57 -5.46 -16.42
CA GLU A 93 4.08 -4.22 -16.98
C GLU A 93 3.17 -3.77 -18.13
N ASN A 94 2.76 -2.51 -18.12
CA ASN A 94 2.12 -1.93 -19.29
C ASN A 94 3.13 -1.80 -20.44
N ALA A 95 2.70 -2.17 -21.65
CA ALA A 95 3.54 -2.27 -22.83
C ALA A 95 4.17 -0.94 -23.30
N ASP A 96 3.67 0.20 -22.84
CA ASP A 96 4.26 1.51 -23.15
C ASP A 96 5.59 1.73 -22.42
N GLY A 97 5.80 1.03 -21.29
CA GLY A 97 7.04 1.06 -20.52
C GLY A 97 7.40 2.42 -19.92
N ALA A 98 8.62 2.51 -19.39
CA ALA A 98 9.17 3.76 -18.88
C ALA A 98 9.59 4.67 -20.07
N PRO A 99 9.06 5.91 -20.18
CA PRO A 99 9.34 6.79 -21.31
C PRO A 99 10.85 7.02 -21.51
N GLY A 100 11.32 6.77 -22.75
CA GLY A 100 12.72 6.97 -23.12
C GLY A 100 13.71 5.92 -22.62
N ALA A 101 13.27 4.92 -21.83
CA ALA A 101 14.15 3.88 -21.29
C ALA A 101 14.21 2.59 -22.12
N GLY A 102 13.22 2.36 -23.00
CA GLY A 102 13.11 1.13 -23.78
C GLY A 102 13.16 -0.13 -22.90
N ASP A 103 13.85 -1.17 -23.36
CA ASP A 103 14.00 -2.44 -22.64
C ASP A 103 14.62 -2.30 -21.25
N ALA A 104 15.45 -1.28 -21.04
CA ALA A 104 16.07 -1.04 -19.74
C ALA A 104 15.04 -0.65 -18.66
N GLY A 105 13.93 -0.02 -19.05
CA GLY A 105 12.82 0.31 -18.16
C GLY A 105 12.12 -0.93 -17.63
N PHE A 106 11.78 -1.86 -18.53
CA PHE A 106 11.20 -3.15 -18.16
C PHE A 106 12.16 -3.96 -17.28
N ALA A 107 13.44 -4.06 -17.69
CA ALA A 107 14.44 -4.76 -16.88
C ALA A 107 14.58 -4.18 -15.46
N ALA A 108 14.40 -2.87 -15.26
CA ALA A 108 14.42 -2.24 -13.94
C ALA A 108 13.19 -2.62 -13.09
N MET A 109 12.00 -2.67 -13.69
CA MET A 109 10.78 -3.15 -13.01
C MET A 109 10.87 -4.63 -12.65
N GLU A 110 11.35 -5.47 -13.57
CA GLU A 110 11.62 -6.90 -13.32
C GLU A 110 12.60 -7.12 -12.16
N ARG A 111 13.71 -6.36 -12.10
CA ARG A 111 14.66 -6.41 -10.96
C ARG A 111 14.03 -5.99 -9.63
N SER A 112 13.11 -5.03 -9.66
CA SER A 112 12.37 -4.59 -8.47
C SER A 112 11.53 -5.73 -7.92
N LEU A 113 10.73 -6.40 -8.77
CA LEU A 113 9.94 -7.55 -8.36
C LEU A 113 10.82 -8.74 -7.95
N ALA A 114 11.94 -8.97 -8.63
CA ALA A 114 12.88 -10.02 -8.29
C ALA A 114 13.47 -9.86 -6.88
N SER A 115 13.65 -8.63 -6.41
CA SER A 115 14.13 -8.35 -5.04
C SER A 115 13.12 -8.85 -3.99
N TRP A 116 11.83 -8.51 -4.18
CA TRP A 116 10.75 -9.02 -3.34
C TRP A 116 10.54 -10.53 -3.49
N ALA A 117 10.60 -11.07 -4.71
CA ALA A 117 10.49 -12.51 -4.95
C ALA A 117 11.62 -13.30 -4.27
N THR A 118 12.85 -12.75 -4.25
CA THR A 118 13.99 -13.35 -3.54
C THR A 118 13.73 -13.39 -2.04
N ALA A 119 13.25 -12.28 -1.45
CA ALA A 119 12.85 -12.25 -0.04
C ALA A 119 11.74 -13.28 0.26
N MET A 120 10.72 -13.37 -0.61
CA MET A 120 9.64 -14.34 -0.47
C MET A 120 10.14 -15.79 -0.56
N SER A 121 11.09 -16.10 -1.44
CA SER A 121 11.64 -17.47 -1.52
C SER A 121 12.46 -17.88 -0.29
N THR A 122 12.91 -16.92 0.51
CA THR A 122 13.70 -17.18 1.72
C THR A 122 12.82 -17.56 2.91
N CYS A 123 11.72 -16.85 3.15
CA CYS A 123 10.85 -17.07 4.31
C CYS A 123 9.37 -16.73 4.08
N GLY A 124 9.00 -16.37 2.85
CA GLY A 124 7.68 -15.94 2.42
C GLY A 124 6.75 -17.10 2.01
N ASN A 125 5.47 -16.83 1.85
CA ASN A 125 4.44 -17.76 1.37
C ASN A 125 3.80 -17.32 0.03
N LEU A 126 4.27 -16.20 -0.53
CA LEU A 126 3.84 -15.70 -1.82
C LEU A 126 4.83 -16.11 -2.92
N SER A 127 4.30 -16.49 -4.07
CA SER A 127 5.05 -16.55 -5.33
C SER A 127 4.75 -15.29 -6.12
N LEU A 128 5.73 -14.40 -6.21
CA LEU A 128 5.63 -13.16 -6.97
C LEU A 128 6.24 -13.36 -8.37
N HIS A 129 5.53 -12.95 -9.41
CA HIS A 129 6.04 -13.06 -10.78
C HIS A 129 5.49 -11.99 -11.70
N MET A 130 6.27 -11.63 -12.73
CA MET A 130 5.77 -10.82 -13.84
C MET A 130 5.00 -11.74 -14.81
N GLY A 131 3.79 -11.33 -15.16
CA GLY A 131 3.02 -11.91 -16.26
C GLY A 131 3.42 -11.34 -17.62
N PRO A 132 2.75 -11.76 -18.71
CA PRO A 132 2.89 -11.10 -20.00
C PRO A 132 2.54 -9.61 -19.89
N ARG A 133 3.23 -8.79 -20.69
CA ARG A 133 2.94 -7.35 -20.77
C ARG A 133 1.49 -7.11 -21.19
N THR A 134 0.89 -6.09 -20.60
CA THR A 134 -0.51 -5.72 -20.84
C THR A 134 -0.59 -4.41 -21.62
N HIS A 135 -1.68 -4.21 -22.35
CA HIS A 135 -2.04 -2.89 -22.90
C HIS A 135 -3.07 -2.17 -22.04
N SER A 136 -3.47 -2.75 -20.89
CA SER A 136 -4.38 -2.10 -19.95
C SER A 136 -3.78 -0.81 -19.44
N ARG A 137 -4.57 0.26 -19.45
CA ARG A 137 -4.29 1.56 -18.84
C ARG A 137 -5.17 1.81 -17.62
N THR A 138 -5.94 0.81 -17.22
CA THR A 138 -6.94 0.89 -16.16
C THR A 138 -6.33 0.41 -14.85
N THR A 139 -6.48 1.22 -13.81
CA THR A 139 -6.17 0.84 -12.42
C THR A 139 -7.43 0.69 -11.58
N GLY A 140 -7.37 -0.17 -10.59
CA GLY A 140 -8.40 -0.53 -9.64
C GLY A 140 -9.08 -1.85 -9.99
N PHE A 141 -9.83 -2.34 -9.00
CA PHE A 141 -10.55 -3.59 -9.11
C PHE A 141 -11.99 -3.40 -9.59
N ASP A 142 -12.38 -4.21 -10.57
CA ASP A 142 -13.73 -4.38 -11.06
C ASP A 142 -14.35 -5.65 -10.44
N ASP A 143 -15.34 -5.47 -9.57
CA ASP A 143 -16.01 -6.54 -8.84
C ASP A 143 -17.15 -7.21 -9.63
N ARG A 144 -17.40 -6.74 -10.86
CA ARG A 144 -18.41 -7.33 -11.73
C ARG A 144 -18.02 -8.75 -12.11
N GLN A 145 -19.00 -9.64 -12.12
CA GLN A 145 -18.80 -11.02 -12.50
C GLN A 145 -18.20 -11.13 -13.91
N GLY A 146 -17.06 -11.81 -14.01
CA GLY A 146 -16.35 -12.02 -15.28
C GLY A 146 -15.45 -10.87 -15.70
N ALA A 147 -15.26 -9.85 -14.86
CA ALA A 147 -14.22 -8.85 -15.07
C ALA A 147 -12.82 -9.47 -14.97
N THR A 148 -11.91 -8.98 -15.80
CA THR A 148 -10.49 -9.30 -15.72
C THR A 148 -9.81 -8.19 -14.93
N ASN A 149 -9.13 -8.56 -13.84
CA ASN A 149 -8.35 -7.65 -13.02
C ASN A 149 -6.87 -8.00 -13.17
N GLU A 150 -6.00 -7.00 -13.19
CA GLU A 150 -4.56 -7.13 -13.36
C GLU A 150 -3.89 -6.16 -12.38
N ASN A 151 -2.83 -6.59 -11.68
CA ASN A 151 -1.98 -5.66 -10.94
C ASN A 151 -1.04 -4.97 -11.94
N VAL A 152 -1.39 -3.77 -12.42
CA VAL A 152 -0.68 -3.12 -13.52
C VAL A 152 0.42 -2.19 -13.01
N LEU A 153 1.60 -2.23 -13.63
CA LEU A 153 2.65 -1.22 -13.50
C LEU A 153 2.65 -0.34 -14.74
N LEU A 154 2.38 0.96 -14.59
CA LEU A 154 2.24 1.86 -15.73
C LEU A 154 2.78 3.27 -15.45
N PHE A 155 3.23 3.95 -16.50
CA PHE A 155 3.66 5.34 -16.45
C PHE A 155 2.57 6.26 -17.03
N ARG A 156 2.15 7.27 -16.28
CA ARG A 156 1.27 8.35 -16.77
C ARG A 156 2.14 9.51 -17.22
N THR A 157 1.98 9.95 -18.47
CA THR A 157 2.89 10.93 -19.12
C THR A 157 2.30 12.34 -19.24
N ARG A 158 1.09 12.56 -18.73
CA ARG A 158 0.38 13.85 -18.77
C ARG A 158 -0.29 14.10 -17.43
N LEU A 159 -0.32 15.34 -16.96
CA LEU A 159 -1.10 15.72 -15.79
C LEU A 159 -2.56 15.91 -16.18
N CYS A 160 -3.50 15.46 -15.36
CA CYS A 160 -4.93 15.69 -15.63
C CYS A 160 -5.27 17.19 -15.65
N ILE A 161 -4.62 18.00 -14.81
CA ILE A 161 -4.82 19.46 -14.76
C ILE A 161 -4.43 20.18 -16.06
N ASP A 162 -3.54 19.61 -16.87
CA ASP A 162 -3.07 20.22 -18.11
C ASP A 162 -3.94 19.85 -19.32
N VAL A 163 -4.69 18.75 -19.24
CA VAL A 163 -5.42 18.18 -20.38
C VAL A 163 -6.93 18.20 -20.21
N LEU A 164 -7.44 18.47 -19.00
CA LEU A 164 -8.87 18.44 -18.69
C LEU A 164 -9.40 19.82 -18.31
N SER A 165 -10.68 20.03 -18.62
CA SER A 165 -11.42 21.17 -18.10
C SER A 165 -11.68 20.97 -16.61
N PRO A 166 -11.57 22.02 -15.76
CA PRO A 166 -11.99 21.94 -14.35
C PRO A 166 -13.45 21.53 -14.14
N SER A 167 -14.29 21.62 -15.18
CA SER A 167 -15.70 21.20 -15.17
C SER A 167 -15.93 19.77 -15.65
N ASP A 168 -14.86 19.01 -15.96
CA ASP A 168 -15.00 17.63 -16.41
C ASP A 168 -15.62 16.78 -15.28
N PRO A 169 -16.68 15.99 -15.56
CA PRO A 169 -17.32 15.14 -14.54
C PRO A 169 -16.35 14.17 -13.86
N CYS A 170 -15.27 13.76 -14.53
CA CYS A 170 -14.31 12.80 -13.98
C CYS A 170 -13.72 13.25 -12.64
N HIS A 171 -13.62 14.57 -12.39
CA HIS A 171 -13.08 15.11 -11.15
C HIS A 171 -13.98 14.82 -9.96
N ALA A 172 -15.30 14.92 -10.15
CA ALA A 172 -16.27 14.60 -9.10
C ALA A 172 -16.39 13.09 -8.90
N GLU A 173 -16.15 12.31 -9.95
CA GLU A 173 -16.24 10.85 -9.94
C GLU A 173 -14.94 10.17 -9.47
N GLY A 174 -13.82 10.89 -9.44
CA GLY A 174 -12.50 10.32 -9.15
C GLY A 174 -12.01 9.36 -10.25
N THR A 175 -12.43 9.58 -11.50
CA THR A 175 -12.20 8.68 -12.63
C THR A 175 -11.23 9.26 -13.66
N CYS A 176 -10.68 10.46 -13.44
CA CYS A 176 -9.88 11.16 -14.46
C CYS A 176 -8.67 10.35 -14.94
N ALA A 177 -7.94 9.71 -14.03
CA ALA A 177 -6.76 8.92 -14.37
C ALA A 177 -7.07 7.80 -15.38
N ASN A 178 -8.13 7.02 -15.12
CA ASN A 178 -8.57 5.96 -16.04
C ASN A 178 -9.27 6.50 -17.28
N GLY A 179 -10.12 7.52 -17.14
CA GLY A 179 -10.92 8.07 -18.23
C GLY A 179 -10.11 8.80 -19.30
N HIS A 180 -9.01 9.43 -18.90
CA HIS A 180 -8.21 10.30 -19.78
C HIS A 180 -6.74 9.93 -19.88
N ASP A 181 -6.31 8.85 -19.22
CA ASP A 181 -4.92 8.40 -19.17
C ASP A 181 -3.97 9.55 -18.79
N CYS A 182 -4.16 10.04 -17.57
CA CYS A 182 -3.44 11.16 -16.99
C CYS A 182 -3.15 10.94 -15.50
N TRP A 183 -2.22 11.71 -14.96
CA TRP A 183 -1.86 11.74 -13.55
C TRP A 183 -2.77 12.70 -12.79
N ASP A 184 -3.60 12.16 -11.90
CA ASP A 184 -4.62 12.92 -11.13
C ASP A 184 -4.20 13.19 -9.68
N TYR A 185 -2.93 12.96 -9.35
CA TYR A 185 -2.36 13.18 -8.02
C TYR A 185 -1.45 14.40 -7.99
N SER A 186 -0.88 14.70 -6.82
CA SER A 186 0.09 15.79 -6.68
C SER A 186 1.23 15.65 -7.69
N ALA A 187 1.59 16.77 -8.34
CA ALA A 187 2.65 16.83 -9.33
C ALA A 187 4.03 16.45 -8.77
N GLY A 188 4.25 16.58 -7.45
CA GLY A 188 5.51 16.22 -6.80
C GLY A 188 5.58 14.78 -6.28
N THR A 189 4.50 14.00 -6.41
CA THR A 189 4.49 12.58 -6.07
C THR A 189 5.13 11.80 -7.22
N LEU A 190 6.11 10.95 -6.89
CA LEU A 190 6.87 10.19 -7.88
C LEU A 190 6.03 9.07 -8.46
N ALA A 191 5.39 8.31 -7.59
CA ALA A 191 4.55 7.19 -7.94
C ALA A 191 3.48 6.98 -6.87
N ILE A 192 2.49 6.16 -7.20
CA ILE A 192 1.48 5.68 -6.27
C ILE A 192 1.19 4.22 -6.51
N THR A 193 0.91 3.52 -5.42
CA THR A 193 0.29 2.21 -5.41
C THR A 193 -1.16 2.35 -4.97
N THR A 194 -2.09 1.98 -5.84
CA THR A 194 -3.50 1.89 -5.49
C THR A 194 -3.85 0.46 -5.14
N THR A 195 -4.19 0.21 -3.88
CA THR A 195 -4.64 -1.11 -3.42
C THR A 195 -6.17 -1.17 -3.34
N THR A 196 -6.75 -2.31 -3.72
CA THR A 196 -8.15 -2.65 -3.41
C THR A 196 -8.20 -3.79 -2.42
N PHE A 197 -8.98 -3.63 -1.35
CA PHE A 197 -9.02 -4.59 -0.24
C PHE A 197 -10.38 -4.74 0.44
N ASN A 198 -10.51 -5.79 1.23
CA ASN A 198 -11.63 -6.01 2.14
C ASN A 198 -11.42 -5.25 3.45
N VAL A 199 -12.26 -4.25 3.73
CA VAL A 199 -12.14 -3.45 4.97
C VAL A 199 -12.32 -4.25 6.26
N ARG A 200 -13.01 -5.40 6.20
CA ARG A 200 -13.30 -6.24 7.37
C ARG A 200 -12.21 -7.27 7.65
N THR A 201 -11.31 -7.52 6.71
CA THR A 201 -10.29 -8.57 6.88
C THR A 201 -8.88 -8.14 6.49
N GLY A 202 -8.71 -6.98 5.85
CA GLY A 202 -7.43 -6.52 5.31
C GLY A 202 -6.99 -7.25 4.03
N ARG A 203 -7.74 -8.23 3.54
CA ARG A 203 -7.39 -8.99 2.32
C ARG A 203 -7.28 -8.08 1.10
N LEU A 204 -6.14 -8.11 0.43
CA LEU A 204 -5.93 -7.49 -0.88
C LEU A 204 -6.61 -8.30 -1.99
N TYR A 205 -7.17 -7.58 -2.96
CA TYR A 205 -7.73 -8.10 -4.21
C TYR A 205 -6.95 -7.62 -5.43
N ASP A 206 -6.31 -6.45 -5.32
CA ASP A 206 -5.70 -5.73 -6.43
C ASP A 206 -4.69 -4.69 -5.90
N ALA A 207 -3.62 -4.45 -6.65
CA ALA A 207 -2.61 -3.45 -6.37
C ALA A 207 -1.96 -2.95 -7.67
N ASP A 208 -2.33 -1.75 -8.12
CA ASP A 208 -1.74 -1.11 -9.30
C ASP A 208 -0.72 -0.04 -8.93
N LEU A 209 0.32 0.07 -9.74
CA LEU A 209 1.37 1.06 -9.61
C LEU A 209 1.29 2.05 -10.76
N GLU A 210 1.06 3.32 -10.44
CA GLU A 210 1.10 4.42 -11.39
C GLU A 210 2.33 5.27 -11.12
N MET A 211 3.16 5.48 -12.14
CA MET A 211 4.38 6.28 -12.08
C MET A 211 4.14 7.64 -12.76
N ASN A 212 4.49 8.74 -12.10
CA ASN A 212 4.30 10.10 -12.60
C ASN A 212 5.42 10.52 -13.58
N ALA A 213 5.37 10.03 -14.81
CA ALA A 213 6.24 10.48 -15.89
C ALA A 213 5.76 11.78 -16.56
N ALA A 214 4.71 12.42 -16.06
CA ALA A 214 4.25 13.71 -16.56
C ALA A 214 5.16 14.85 -16.09
N VAL A 215 5.75 14.69 -14.90
CA VAL A 215 6.59 15.72 -14.26
C VAL A 215 8.01 15.19 -14.01
N HIS A 216 8.17 13.90 -13.70
CA HIS A 216 9.45 13.32 -13.33
C HIS A 216 10.13 12.64 -14.52
N THR A 217 11.43 12.90 -14.67
CA THR A 217 12.28 12.18 -15.62
C THR A 217 12.79 10.91 -14.96
N TYR A 218 12.28 9.77 -15.44
CA TYR A 218 12.71 8.46 -14.99
C TYR A 218 14.00 8.02 -15.66
N SER A 219 14.91 7.46 -14.88
CA SER A 219 16.21 6.97 -15.34
C SER A 219 16.43 5.50 -14.98
N THR A 220 17.29 4.83 -15.74
CA THR A 220 17.70 3.43 -15.54
C THR A 220 19.21 3.24 -15.52
N VAL A 221 19.96 4.35 -15.42
CA VAL A 221 21.43 4.34 -15.33
C VAL A 221 21.86 4.18 -13.87
N ASP A 222 23.13 3.85 -13.65
CA ASP A 222 23.65 3.61 -12.30
C ASP A 222 24.36 4.82 -11.69
N GLU A 223 25.01 5.65 -12.52
CA GLU A 223 25.81 6.81 -12.08
C GLU A 223 26.13 7.77 -13.25
N PRO A 224 26.55 9.01 -12.98
CA PRO A 224 26.47 9.71 -11.68
C PRO A 224 25.04 10.12 -11.34
N PRO A 225 24.73 10.56 -10.10
CA PRO A 225 23.46 11.22 -9.82
C PRO A 225 23.34 12.53 -10.59
N CYS A 226 22.12 12.91 -10.97
CA CYS A 226 21.85 14.19 -11.60
C CYS A 226 21.95 15.34 -10.59
N ASP A 227 22.46 16.48 -11.03
CA ASP A 227 22.54 17.70 -10.21
C ASP A 227 21.27 18.54 -10.31
N LEU A 228 20.51 18.38 -11.40
CA LEU A 228 19.33 19.19 -11.74
C LEU A 228 18.15 18.32 -12.16
N LEU A 229 16.94 18.75 -11.80
CA LEU A 229 15.70 18.15 -12.29
C LEU A 229 15.63 18.24 -13.82
N GLY A 230 15.24 17.13 -14.47
CA GLY A 230 15.13 17.03 -15.93
C GLY A 230 16.45 16.79 -16.66
N GLN A 231 17.57 16.69 -15.95
CA GLN A 231 18.84 16.25 -16.54
C GLN A 231 18.73 14.77 -16.96
N THR A 232 19.40 14.42 -18.07
CA THR A 232 19.43 13.06 -18.62
C THR A 232 20.87 12.52 -18.68
N GLY A 233 21.01 11.21 -18.81
CA GLY A 233 22.33 10.54 -18.81
C GLY A 233 22.97 10.40 -17.43
N CYS A 234 22.20 10.62 -16.37
CA CYS A 234 22.54 10.49 -14.96
C CYS A 234 21.33 9.92 -14.22
N VAL A 235 21.50 9.54 -12.95
CA VAL A 235 20.39 9.05 -12.11
C VAL A 235 19.52 10.22 -11.72
N SER A 236 18.30 10.25 -12.24
CA SER A 236 17.24 11.21 -11.90
C SER A 236 16.27 10.54 -10.92
N THR A 237 15.03 10.27 -11.32
CA THR A 237 14.11 9.39 -10.58
C THR A 237 14.37 7.97 -11.04
N ASP A 238 15.02 7.16 -10.20
CA ASP A 238 15.40 5.81 -10.59
C ASP A 238 14.19 4.86 -10.63
N VAL A 239 13.99 4.20 -11.78
CA VAL A 239 12.86 3.28 -11.98
C VAL A 239 12.88 2.13 -10.97
N GLN A 240 14.05 1.52 -10.74
CA GLN A 240 14.14 0.36 -9.85
C GLN A 240 13.92 0.78 -8.39
N ASN A 241 14.49 1.90 -7.96
CA ASN A 241 14.29 2.48 -6.64
C ASN A 241 12.81 2.70 -6.33
N THR A 242 12.11 3.46 -7.19
CA THR A 242 10.70 3.81 -6.96
C THR A 242 9.78 2.58 -7.10
N VAL A 243 9.97 1.72 -8.10
CA VAL A 243 9.12 0.52 -8.23
C VAL A 243 9.34 -0.46 -7.08
N THR A 244 10.56 -0.55 -6.52
CA THR A 244 10.81 -1.38 -5.35
C THR A 244 10.05 -0.87 -4.11
N HIS A 245 9.98 0.44 -3.92
CA HIS A 245 9.17 1.09 -2.88
C HIS A 245 7.67 0.80 -3.08
N GLU A 246 7.16 1.07 -4.27
CA GLU A 246 5.73 0.89 -4.59
C GLU A 246 5.30 -0.58 -4.49
N LEU A 247 6.15 -1.53 -4.88
CA LEU A 247 5.88 -2.96 -4.65
C LEU A 247 5.78 -3.30 -3.15
N GLY A 248 6.49 -2.59 -2.27
CA GLY A 248 6.31 -2.73 -0.83
C GLY A 248 4.88 -2.35 -0.40
N HIS A 249 4.35 -1.24 -0.91
CA HIS A 249 2.94 -0.87 -0.72
C HIS A 249 1.98 -1.92 -1.29
N ALA A 250 2.27 -2.44 -2.49
CA ALA A 250 1.47 -3.46 -3.14
C ALA A 250 1.41 -4.77 -2.33
N LEU A 251 2.44 -5.03 -1.51
CA LEU A 251 2.49 -6.16 -0.59
C LEU A 251 1.89 -5.84 0.79
N GLY A 252 1.51 -4.59 1.08
CA GLY A 252 0.85 -4.20 2.33
C GLY A 252 1.74 -3.48 3.34
N LEU A 253 2.95 -3.04 2.96
CA LEU A 253 3.73 -2.11 3.76
C LEU A 253 3.13 -0.70 3.70
N ASP A 254 3.34 0.05 4.77
CA ASP A 254 3.11 1.49 4.86
C ASP A 254 4.47 2.20 4.91
N HIS A 255 4.45 3.53 4.84
CA HIS A 255 5.68 4.29 5.00
C HIS A 255 6.32 4.04 6.37
N SER A 256 7.62 3.76 6.35
CA SER A 256 8.47 3.76 7.54
C SER A 256 8.92 5.18 7.86
N PRO A 257 8.97 5.57 9.14
CA PRO A 257 9.53 6.86 9.54
C PRO A 257 11.07 6.91 9.47
N ASP A 258 11.74 5.77 9.27
CA ASP A 258 13.20 5.69 9.18
C ASP A 258 13.65 6.02 7.75
N SER A 259 14.48 7.06 7.61
CA SER A 259 14.99 7.51 6.31
C SER A 259 15.87 6.51 5.58
N ARG A 260 16.30 5.43 6.26
CA ARG A 260 17.10 4.35 5.67
C ARG A 260 16.22 3.22 5.09
N SER A 261 14.91 3.25 5.33
CA SER A 261 14.00 2.21 4.85
C SER A 261 13.75 2.33 3.36
N THR A 262 13.64 1.18 2.69
CA THR A 262 13.01 1.04 1.37
C THR A 262 11.62 1.67 1.37
N MET A 263 10.91 1.66 2.50
CA MET A 263 9.59 2.27 2.64
C MET A 263 9.62 3.70 3.21
N PHE A 264 10.77 4.39 3.20
CA PHE A 264 10.77 5.81 3.55
C PHE A 264 10.02 6.62 2.50
N ALA A 265 9.15 7.53 2.96
CA ALA A 265 8.17 8.22 2.11
C ALA A 265 8.78 9.17 1.06
N GLY A 266 10.05 9.56 1.17
CA GLY A 266 10.70 10.47 0.24
C GLY A 266 11.81 9.77 -0.52
N ALA A 267 12.01 10.17 -1.77
CA ALA A 267 13.25 9.91 -2.51
C ALA A 267 13.95 11.20 -2.90
N GLU A 268 15.26 11.25 -2.69
CA GLU A 268 16.09 12.35 -3.18
C GLU A 268 16.43 12.16 -4.67
N LEU A 269 16.72 13.26 -5.36
CA LEU A 269 17.19 13.20 -6.75
C LEU A 269 18.47 12.37 -6.83
N GLY A 270 18.48 11.37 -7.71
CA GLY A 270 19.62 10.47 -7.88
C GLY A 270 19.72 9.35 -6.85
N GLU A 271 18.71 9.17 -5.99
CA GLU A 271 18.69 8.08 -5.02
C GLU A 271 18.54 6.71 -5.72
N THR A 272 19.39 5.76 -5.30
CA THR A 272 19.32 4.35 -5.72
C THR A 272 19.29 3.37 -4.53
N SER A 273 19.27 3.88 -3.29
CA SER A 273 19.35 3.03 -2.08
C SER A 273 18.20 2.03 -1.97
N LYS A 274 17.00 2.38 -2.44
CA LYS A 274 15.81 1.50 -2.35
C LYS A 274 15.79 0.39 -3.38
N ARG A 275 16.79 0.32 -4.28
CA ARG A 275 16.99 -0.86 -5.16
C ARG A 275 17.27 -2.14 -4.37
N VAL A 276 17.70 -2.00 -3.11
CA VAL A 276 17.94 -3.11 -2.17
C VAL A 276 16.94 -2.98 -1.01
N LEU A 277 16.35 -4.11 -0.61
CA LEU A 277 15.43 -4.16 0.53
C LEU A 277 16.18 -3.94 1.84
N ASP A 278 15.68 -3.04 2.68
CA ASP A 278 16.15 -2.86 4.05
C ASP A 278 15.75 -4.03 4.97
N ASP A 279 16.43 -4.14 6.12
CA ASP A 279 16.20 -5.23 7.08
C ASP A 279 14.75 -5.32 7.58
N GLY A 280 14.07 -4.18 7.75
CA GLY A 280 12.66 -4.14 8.16
C GLY A 280 11.74 -4.65 7.06
N SER A 281 11.99 -4.27 5.81
CA SER A 281 11.27 -4.78 4.65
C SER A 281 11.44 -6.31 4.49
N LEU A 282 12.62 -6.85 4.81
CA LEU A 282 12.87 -8.29 4.86
C LEU A 282 12.16 -8.97 6.04
N GLU A 283 12.20 -8.37 7.25
CA GLU A 283 11.51 -8.86 8.44
C GLU A 283 9.99 -8.93 8.24
N PHE A 284 9.43 -7.93 7.54
CA PHE A 284 8.04 -7.90 7.14
C PHE A 284 7.65 -9.15 6.36
N VAL A 285 8.47 -9.60 5.40
CA VAL A 285 8.17 -10.81 4.60
C VAL A 285 8.01 -12.02 5.50
N CYS A 286 8.96 -12.26 6.41
CA CYS A 286 8.89 -13.43 7.31
C CYS A 286 7.75 -13.32 8.33
N THR A 287 7.35 -12.10 8.69
CA THR A 287 6.32 -11.84 9.71
C THR A 287 4.92 -11.90 9.14
N ALA A 288 4.66 -11.21 8.02
CA ALA A 288 3.33 -11.12 7.40
C ALA A 288 3.03 -12.29 6.47
N TYR A 289 4.06 -12.90 5.86
CA TYR A 289 3.92 -13.95 4.86
C TYR A 289 4.69 -15.22 5.21
N PRO A 290 4.63 -15.77 6.44
CA PRO A 290 5.52 -16.87 6.82
C PRO A 290 5.35 -18.13 5.95
N ALA A 291 6.46 -18.64 5.41
CA ALA A 291 6.51 -19.83 4.57
C ALA A 291 5.77 -21.03 5.20
N GLY A 292 4.97 -21.73 4.38
CA GLY A 292 4.21 -22.90 4.79
C GLY A 292 3.04 -22.61 5.75
N ARG A 293 2.73 -21.33 6.02
CA ARG A 293 1.61 -20.89 6.86
C ARG A 293 0.74 -19.87 6.12
N PRO A 294 -0.52 -19.65 6.55
CA PRO A 294 -1.32 -18.54 6.07
C PRO A 294 -0.62 -17.19 6.29
N SER A 295 -0.90 -16.22 5.43
CA SER A 295 -0.52 -14.82 5.67
C SER A 295 -1.18 -14.31 6.95
N LEU A 296 -0.52 -13.40 7.66
CA LEU A 296 -0.94 -12.96 8.98
C LEU A 296 -1.42 -11.50 8.98
N ASP A 297 -2.37 -11.21 9.84
CA ASP A 297 -2.75 -9.86 10.26
C ASP A 297 -1.70 -9.29 11.25
N CYS A 298 -1.82 -8.03 11.68
CA CYS A 298 -0.93 -7.37 12.62
C CYS A 298 -1.01 -7.87 14.05
N ASP A 299 -2.08 -8.54 14.43
CA ASP A 299 -2.20 -9.23 15.72
C ASP A 299 -1.62 -10.66 15.67
N GLY A 300 -1.10 -11.08 14.51
CA GLY A 300 -0.53 -12.40 14.29
C GLY A 300 -1.56 -13.50 14.00
N THR A 301 -2.85 -13.17 13.93
CA THR A 301 -3.88 -14.12 13.48
C THR A 301 -3.77 -14.34 11.97
N PRO A 302 -4.19 -15.50 11.45
CA PRO A 302 -4.32 -15.69 10.01
C PRO A 302 -5.23 -14.61 9.41
N LEU A 303 -4.75 -13.95 8.36
CA LEU A 303 -5.57 -13.09 7.50
C LEU A 303 -6.77 -13.94 7.06
N ASP A 304 -8.00 -13.57 7.42
CA ASP A 304 -9.17 -14.45 7.19
C ASP A 304 -9.33 -14.71 5.68
N LEU A 305 -8.90 -15.90 5.27
CA LEU A 305 -8.86 -16.33 3.87
C LEU A 305 -10.23 -16.79 3.38
N SER A 306 -11.24 -16.81 4.26
CA SER A 306 -12.58 -17.21 3.88
C SER A 306 -13.45 -15.97 3.63
N GLU A 307 -13.69 -15.67 2.36
CA GLU A 307 -15.08 -15.34 2.02
C GLU A 307 -15.86 -16.65 2.17
N SER A 308 -16.12 -17.04 3.41
CA SER A 308 -16.89 -18.23 3.68
C SER A 308 -18.28 -18.00 3.10
N THR A 309 -18.54 -18.60 1.96
CA THR A 309 -19.87 -18.87 1.42
C THR A 309 -20.61 -19.91 2.28
N THR A 310 -20.38 -19.94 3.60
CA THR A 310 -21.25 -20.62 4.55
C THR A 310 -22.48 -19.76 4.85
N GLY A 311 -23.22 -19.49 3.78
CA GLY A 311 -24.64 -19.18 3.81
C GLY A 311 -25.42 -20.20 2.97
N SER A 312 -24.87 -21.40 2.73
CA SER A 312 -25.67 -22.51 2.23
C SER A 312 -26.41 -23.11 3.41
N CYS A 313 -27.71 -22.81 3.50
CA CYS A 313 -28.64 -23.48 4.40
C CYS A 313 -28.48 -24.99 4.24
N ALA A 314 -27.78 -25.63 5.16
CA ALA A 314 -27.91 -27.07 5.34
C ALA A 314 -29.36 -27.30 5.79
N ALA A 315 -30.22 -27.68 4.84
CA ALA A 315 -31.49 -28.29 5.17
C ALA A 315 -31.18 -29.47 6.09
N ALA A 316 -31.65 -29.40 7.33
CA ALA A 316 -31.58 -30.51 8.26
C ALA A 316 -32.16 -31.76 7.58
N PRO A 317 -31.54 -32.95 7.72
CA PRO A 317 -32.14 -34.17 7.21
C PRO A 317 -33.44 -34.42 7.97
N GLY A 318 -34.57 -34.22 7.28
CA GLY A 318 -35.88 -34.55 7.80
C GLY A 318 -35.99 -36.04 8.06
N GLY A 319 -35.88 -36.43 9.33
CA GLY A 319 -36.31 -37.75 9.80
C GLY A 319 -37.83 -37.89 9.73
N PRO A 320 -38.36 -39.12 9.58
CA PRO A 320 -39.75 -39.34 9.22
C PRO A 320 -40.66 -39.15 10.43
N VAL A 321 -41.63 -38.24 10.34
CA VAL A 321 -42.77 -38.22 11.26
C VAL A 321 -43.97 -38.76 10.49
N ALA A 322 -44.18 -40.07 10.61
CA ALA A 322 -45.50 -40.64 10.51
C ALA A 322 -46.25 -40.29 11.80
N LEU A 323 -47.44 -39.70 11.68
CA LEU A 323 -48.70 -40.27 12.20
C LEU A 323 -49.82 -39.22 12.39
N LEU A 324 -51.02 -39.70 12.04
CA LEU A 324 -52.34 -39.44 12.65
C LEU A 324 -53.13 -38.19 12.25
N SER A 325 -53.96 -38.45 11.24
CA SER A 325 -55.37 -38.05 11.10
C SER A 325 -56.07 -37.49 12.35
N LEU A 326 -56.77 -36.36 12.15
CA LEU A 326 -58.04 -36.10 12.82
C LEU A 326 -58.99 -35.36 11.87
N ALA A 327 -60.05 -36.06 11.46
CA ALA A 327 -61.25 -35.45 10.93
C ALA A 327 -62.06 -34.86 12.10
N MET A 328 -62.68 -33.69 11.91
CA MET A 328 -64.06 -33.43 12.34
C MET A 328 -64.61 -32.14 11.71
N LEU A 329 -65.89 -32.25 11.36
CA LEU A 329 -66.77 -31.28 10.73
C LEU A 329 -66.99 -30.03 11.61
N THR A 330 -67.30 -28.88 11.01
CA THR A 330 -68.69 -28.36 10.87
C THR A 330 -68.79 -26.87 10.48
N LEU A 331 -69.69 -26.64 9.51
CA LEU A 331 -70.73 -25.60 9.43
C LEU A 331 -70.40 -24.10 9.19
N ARG A 332 -70.93 -23.66 8.04
CA ARG A 332 -71.81 -22.48 7.80
C ARG A 332 -71.20 -21.07 7.70
N ARG A 333 -71.37 -20.48 6.51
CA ARG A 333 -72.28 -19.35 6.19
C ARG A 333 -72.29 -19.15 4.66
N ARG A 334 -73.33 -19.51 3.90
CA ARG A 334 -74.57 -18.76 3.54
C ARG A 334 -74.36 -17.34 2.96
N GLY A 335 -74.73 -17.16 1.68
CA GLY A 335 -75.55 -16.01 1.25
C GLY A 335 -75.24 -15.38 -0.12
N GLY A 336 -76.27 -15.28 -0.98
CA GLY A 336 -76.36 -14.34 -2.12
C GLY A 336 -76.66 -15.03 -3.46
N ARG A 337 -77.88 -15.51 -3.68
CA ARG A 337 -78.97 -14.92 -4.49
C ARG A 337 -78.68 -14.90 -5.99
#